data_AF-A0A1T5FTH6-F1
#
_entry.id   AF-A0A1T5FTH6-F1
#
_cell.length_a   1.000
_cell.length_b   1.000
_cell.length_c   1.000
_cell.angle_alpha   90.00
_cell.angle_beta   90.00
_cell.angle_gamma   90.00
#
_symmetry.space_group_name_H-M   'P 1'
#
loop_
_entity.id
_entity.type
_entity.pdbx_description
1 polymer ?
#
loop_
_entity_poly.entity_id
_entity_poly.type
_entity_poly.pdbx_seq_one_letter_code
_entity_poly.pdbx_strand_id
1 'polypeptide(L)'
;MKTKISILVYMITAMAVCVLLLLISACIPVKLIQKQSEKSAEYFAKRQPFALVMGDHVNSIQDNYSDTVLCDIAYCIDTSHPLSSAIRAKYAQSEYEEAYEGYLAVVNGTEEPNREYGRYWHGSLVLIRPLLMLMHIGTIRFICGVTIMMLQAGIAFILIRMKKTAFAICWLLALLLVHPWMFFASLEYGTAFLTASAAALAMLLKKDHTDTGTMPFFAMIGVITCFVDFLTTETLTFTLPMLLLLVIRMSEDVGIVSVIKNGICWMIGYLMMFVLKLGLLTAAAGADVMKSSMDEGLFRLGGEVRTANISTAPVVGFGKQLSGAVWHNLACLYPTPTGEMRPTGVLIATVLIAAIGFVAVYLLHDRIDVKMFLPMGMVAMLPYLRFLVLSNHSYLHFFITYRAQMVTIAVFAFYIYENAIRQIIKPVNGVIV
;
A
#
# COMPACT_ATOMS: atom_id res chain seq x y z
N MET A 1 -6.37 -9.00 -31.06
CA MET A 1 -5.72 -10.30 -30.73
C MET A 1 -4.37 -10.11 -30.06
N LYS A 2 -3.41 -9.37 -30.67
CA LYS A 2 -2.06 -9.12 -30.11
C LYS A 2 -2.05 -8.56 -28.67
N THR A 3 -2.85 -7.54 -28.38
CA THR A 3 -2.92 -6.95 -27.02
C THR A 3 -3.39 -7.94 -25.96
N LYS A 4 -4.44 -8.72 -26.25
CA LYS A 4 -4.97 -9.74 -25.31
C LYS A 4 -3.92 -10.82 -25.01
N ILE A 5 -3.20 -11.27 -26.04
CA ILE A 5 -2.09 -12.22 -25.88
C ILE A 5 -0.98 -11.60 -25.02
N SER A 6 -0.62 -10.34 -25.27
CA SER A 6 0.40 -9.64 -24.47
C SER A 6 0.02 -9.53 -23.00
N ILE A 7 -1.25 -9.21 -22.69
CA ILE A 7 -1.75 -9.15 -21.30
C ILE A 7 -1.55 -10.50 -20.62
N LEU A 8 -1.99 -11.59 -21.27
CA LEU A 8 -1.86 -12.95 -20.74
C LEU A 8 -0.39 -13.34 -20.50
N VAL A 9 0.48 -13.06 -21.46
CA VAL A 9 1.92 -13.36 -21.35
C VAL A 9 2.55 -12.62 -20.17
N TYR A 10 2.27 -11.32 -20.02
CA TYR A 10 2.82 -10.51 -18.92
C TYR A 10 2.34 -11.02 -17.55
N MET A 11 1.05 -11.33 -17.43
CA MET A 11 0.48 -11.87 -16.18
C MET A 11 1.09 -13.22 -15.81
N ILE A 12 1.08 -14.19 -16.73
CA ILE A 12 1.61 -15.54 -16.46
C ILE A 12 3.11 -15.47 -16.13
N THR A 13 3.88 -14.68 -16.88
CA THR A 13 5.31 -14.49 -16.62
C THR A 13 5.53 -13.88 -15.24
N ALA A 14 4.77 -12.86 -14.87
CA ALA A 14 4.87 -12.24 -13.55
C ALA A 14 4.53 -13.22 -12.41
N MET A 15 3.46 -14.01 -12.57
CA MET A 15 3.07 -15.04 -11.59
C MET A 15 4.17 -16.09 -11.42
N ALA A 16 4.71 -16.60 -12.53
CA ALA A 16 5.80 -17.57 -12.51
C ALA A 16 7.06 -17.02 -11.83
N VAL A 17 7.43 -15.77 -12.16
CA VAL A 17 8.59 -15.10 -11.52
C VAL A 17 8.35 -14.89 -10.03
N CYS A 18 7.17 -14.43 -9.61
CA CYS A 18 6.85 -14.23 -8.19
C CYS A 18 6.98 -15.55 -7.40
N VAL A 19 6.38 -16.62 -7.90
CA VAL A 19 6.45 -17.95 -7.26
C VAL A 19 7.89 -18.47 -7.24
N LEU A 20 8.63 -18.35 -8.35
CA LEU A 20 10.01 -18.79 -8.44
C LEU A 20 10.91 -18.05 -7.44
N LEU A 21 10.77 -16.71 -7.34
CA LEU A 21 11.53 -15.91 -6.39
C LEU A 21 11.20 -16.28 -4.94
N LEU A 22 9.92 -16.54 -4.63
CA LEU A 22 9.51 -17.00 -3.31
C LEU A 22 10.13 -18.35 -2.97
N LEU A 23 10.17 -19.28 -3.94
CA LEU A 23 10.82 -20.59 -3.78
C LEU A 23 12.33 -20.47 -3.55
N ILE A 24 13.01 -19.64 -4.34
CA ILE A 24 14.44 -19.37 -4.14
C ILE A 24 14.70 -18.83 -2.74
N SER A 25 13.87 -17.88 -2.28
CA SER A 25 13.95 -17.33 -0.93
C SER A 25 13.69 -18.40 0.16
N ALA A 26 12.70 -19.27 -0.05
CA ALA A 26 12.36 -20.37 0.86
C ALA A 26 13.48 -21.40 1.00
N CYS A 27 14.31 -21.59 -0.04
CA CYS A 27 15.47 -22.49 0.00
C CYS A 27 16.65 -21.97 0.83
N ILE A 28 16.64 -20.71 1.29
CA ILE A 28 17.70 -20.18 2.18
C ILE A 28 17.69 -20.95 3.50
N PRO A 29 18.79 -21.61 3.92
CA PRO A 29 18.82 -22.36 5.18
C PRO A 29 18.57 -21.47 6.40
N VAL A 30 17.71 -21.90 7.33
CA VAL A 30 17.37 -21.17 8.57
C VAL A 30 18.61 -20.77 9.37
N LYS A 31 19.63 -21.65 9.43
CA LYS A 31 20.92 -21.37 10.07
C LYS A 31 21.62 -20.09 9.57
N LEU A 32 21.38 -19.66 8.33
CA LEU A 32 21.97 -18.45 7.77
C LEU A 32 21.28 -17.17 8.26
N ILE A 33 20.02 -17.27 8.69
CA ILE A 33 19.23 -16.14 9.19
C ILE A 33 19.06 -16.16 10.72
N GLN A 34 19.47 -17.24 11.40
CA GLN A 34 19.39 -17.44 12.86
C GLN A 34 19.79 -16.20 13.66
N LYS A 35 21.05 -15.78 13.53
CA LYS A 35 21.65 -14.69 14.31
C LYS A 35 20.89 -13.37 14.18
N GLN A 36 20.42 -13.04 12.98
CA GLN A 36 19.70 -11.78 12.77
C GLN A 36 18.23 -11.91 13.16
N SER A 37 17.68 -13.12 13.12
CA SER A 37 16.33 -13.42 13.62
C SER A 37 16.29 -13.30 15.14
N GLU A 38 17.29 -13.82 15.86
CA GLU A 38 17.46 -13.63 17.32
C GLU A 38 17.46 -12.14 17.69
N LYS A 39 18.31 -11.35 17.02
CA LYS A 39 18.36 -9.90 17.22
C LYS A 39 17.04 -9.20 16.88
N SER A 40 16.30 -9.71 15.89
CA SER A 40 15.02 -9.14 15.49
C SER A 40 13.93 -9.48 16.51
N ALA A 41 13.89 -10.72 17.00
CA ALA A 41 12.99 -11.15 18.08
C ALA A 41 13.23 -10.35 19.36
N GLU A 42 14.50 -10.20 19.78
CA GLU A 42 14.86 -9.35 20.94
C GLU A 42 14.49 -7.88 20.74
N TYR A 43 14.58 -7.37 19.50
CA TYR A 43 14.18 -6.00 19.17
C TYR A 43 12.68 -5.80 19.39
N PHE A 44 11.85 -6.78 19.00
CA PHE A 44 10.40 -6.73 19.17
C PHE A 44 9.97 -6.97 20.62
N ALA A 45 10.61 -7.88 21.35
CA ALA A 45 10.29 -8.18 22.74
C ALA A 45 10.41 -6.99 23.71
N LYS A 46 11.09 -5.92 23.29
CA LYS A 46 11.29 -4.69 24.08
C LYS A 46 10.32 -3.57 23.68
N ARG A 47 9.34 -3.84 22.81
CA ARG A 47 8.47 -2.83 22.19
C ARG A 47 7.02 -3.29 22.21
N GLN A 48 6.12 -2.31 22.33
CA GLN A 48 4.70 -2.57 22.18
C GLN A 48 4.39 -2.95 20.72
N PRO A 49 3.42 -3.85 20.48
CA PRO A 49 2.98 -4.23 19.14
C PRO A 49 2.55 -3.02 18.29
N PHE A 50 1.88 -2.05 18.93
CA PHE A 50 1.49 -0.77 18.32
C PHE A 50 2.07 0.39 19.12
N ALA A 51 3.31 0.76 18.81
CA ALA A 51 4.05 1.81 19.52
C ALA A 51 3.92 3.16 18.81
N LEU A 52 3.91 4.27 19.56
CA LEU A 52 3.98 5.61 18.99
C LEU A 52 5.44 6.02 18.79
N VAL A 53 5.78 6.44 17.57
CA VAL A 53 7.15 6.86 17.22
C VAL A 53 7.38 8.34 17.51
N MET A 54 6.32 9.16 17.44
CA MET A 54 6.41 10.60 17.58
C MET A 54 5.15 11.17 18.25
N GLY A 55 5.33 11.82 19.39
CA GLY A 55 4.23 12.43 20.14
C GLY A 55 3.14 11.43 20.50
N ASP A 56 1.91 11.92 20.58
CA ASP A 56 0.70 11.15 20.89
C ASP A 56 -0.24 11.00 19.68
N HIS A 57 0.26 11.24 18.47
CA HIS A 57 -0.54 11.35 17.25
C HIS A 57 -0.83 10.01 16.58
N VAL A 58 -2.05 9.85 16.06
CA VAL A 58 -2.50 8.60 15.40
C VAL A 58 -1.70 8.22 14.15
N ASN A 59 -1.11 9.19 13.47
CA ASN A 59 -0.29 8.98 12.27
C ASN A 59 1.12 8.46 12.58
N SER A 60 1.53 8.44 13.85
CA SER A 60 2.85 7.98 14.30
C SER A 60 2.83 6.56 14.87
N ILE A 61 1.68 5.86 14.81
CA ILE A 61 1.55 4.46 15.20
C ILE A 61 2.42 3.60 14.28
N GLN A 62 3.36 2.88 14.88
CA GLN A 62 4.20 1.85 14.28
C GLN A 62 3.54 0.48 14.44
N ASP A 63 3.56 -0.33 13.38
CA ASP A 63 3.04 -1.68 13.41
C ASP A 63 4.19 -2.67 13.60
N ASN A 64 4.56 -2.91 14.85
CA ASN A 64 5.52 -3.95 15.19
C ASN A 64 4.87 -5.34 15.17
N TYR A 65 3.55 -5.44 15.35
CA TYR A 65 2.84 -6.72 15.29
C TYR A 65 3.03 -7.40 13.94
N SER A 66 2.65 -6.71 12.85
CA SER A 66 2.70 -7.28 11.50
C SER A 66 4.13 -7.61 11.08
N ASP A 67 5.09 -6.74 11.39
CA ASP A 67 6.50 -6.98 11.09
C ASP A 67 7.07 -8.15 11.93
N THR A 68 6.61 -8.35 13.16
CA THR A 68 7.02 -9.50 14.00
C THR A 68 6.52 -10.79 13.39
N VAL A 69 5.22 -10.86 13.05
CA VAL A 69 4.62 -12.03 12.39
C VAL A 69 5.32 -12.32 11.05
N LEU A 70 5.67 -11.28 10.28
CA LEU A 70 6.39 -11.43 9.02
C LEU A 70 7.80 -11.99 9.23
N CYS A 71 8.53 -11.53 10.24
CA CYS A 71 9.84 -12.07 10.62
C CYS A 71 9.76 -13.51 11.14
N ASP A 72 8.70 -13.84 11.87
CA ASP A 72 8.45 -15.19 12.36
C ASP A 72 8.16 -16.16 11.23
N ILE A 73 7.24 -15.81 10.31
CA ILE A 73 7.03 -16.56 9.07
C ILE A 73 8.34 -16.70 8.29
N ALA A 74 9.11 -15.62 8.20
CA ALA A 74 10.40 -15.62 7.54
C ALA A 74 11.41 -16.54 8.21
N TYR A 75 11.25 -16.94 9.46
CA TYR A 75 12.14 -17.89 10.15
C TYR A 75 11.60 -19.32 10.04
N CYS A 76 10.28 -19.49 10.19
CA CYS A 76 9.56 -20.76 10.22
C CYS A 76 9.46 -21.52 8.88
N ILE A 77 10.02 -20.99 7.78
CA ILE A 77 10.01 -21.72 6.50
C ILE A 77 10.84 -23.00 6.60
N ASP A 78 10.18 -24.13 6.38
CA ASP A 78 10.79 -25.45 6.24
C ASP A 78 11.46 -25.59 4.86
N THR A 79 12.79 -25.60 4.87
CA THR A 79 13.62 -25.73 3.67
C THR A 79 13.57 -27.11 3.04
N SER A 80 13.08 -28.13 3.75
CA SER A 80 12.85 -29.48 3.19
C SER A 80 11.59 -29.54 2.34
N HIS A 81 10.61 -28.68 2.62
CA HIS A 81 9.35 -28.57 1.86
C HIS A 81 9.05 -27.10 1.47
N PRO A 82 9.95 -26.44 0.70
CA PRO A 82 9.97 -24.98 0.57
C PRO A 82 8.68 -24.41 -0.04
N LEU A 83 8.10 -25.08 -1.04
CA LEU A 83 6.84 -24.65 -1.65
C LEU A 83 5.69 -24.71 -0.64
N SER A 84 5.46 -25.88 -0.03
CA SER A 84 4.35 -26.07 0.90
C SER A 84 4.48 -25.13 2.11
N SER A 85 5.69 -24.96 2.62
CA SER A 85 5.96 -24.09 3.76
C SER A 85 5.72 -22.61 3.42
N ALA A 86 6.22 -22.12 2.29
CA ALA A 86 5.97 -20.74 1.84
C ALA A 86 4.48 -20.46 1.57
N ILE A 87 3.74 -21.47 1.11
CA ILE A 87 2.30 -21.34 0.87
C ILE A 87 1.50 -21.34 2.18
N ARG A 88 1.84 -22.17 3.16
CA ARG A 88 1.15 -22.22 4.47
C ARG A 88 1.52 -21.06 5.37
N ALA A 89 2.74 -20.53 5.23
CA ALA A 89 3.24 -19.39 5.99
C ALA A 89 3.02 -19.56 7.50
N LYS A 90 3.62 -20.62 8.04
CA LYS A 90 3.52 -20.95 9.47
C LYS A 90 4.27 -19.96 10.33
N TYR A 91 3.80 -19.77 11.54
CA TYR A 91 4.42 -18.92 12.57
C TYR A 91 4.02 -19.45 13.96
N ALA A 92 4.62 -18.95 15.03
CA ALA A 92 4.25 -19.33 16.39
C ALA A 92 3.62 -18.17 17.16
N GLN A 93 2.48 -18.47 17.78
CA GLN A 93 1.83 -17.60 18.75
C GLN A 93 0.76 -18.42 19.48
N SER A 94 0.86 -18.64 20.78
CA SER A 94 -0.25 -19.27 21.52
C SER A 94 -1.45 -18.31 21.66
N GLU A 95 -2.56 -18.77 22.26
CA GLU A 95 -3.80 -17.98 22.36
C GLU A 95 -3.64 -16.69 23.18
N TYR A 96 -2.79 -16.72 24.20
CA TYR A 96 -2.63 -15.65 25.18
C TYR A 96 -1.31 -14.88 25.06
N GLU A 97 -0.50 -15.23 24.05
CA GLU A 97 0.81 -14.61 23.82
C GLU A 97 0.76 -13.47 22.81
N GLU A 98 1.60 -12.47 23.07
CA GLU A 98 1.93 -11.45 22.08
C GLU A 98 2.78 -12.06 20.96
N ALA A 99 2.68 -11.53 19.75
CA ALA A 99 3.36 -12.10 18.58
C ALA A 99 4.90 -12.20 18.75
N TYR A 100 5.51 -11.33 19.56
CA TYR A 100 6.95 -11.38 19.80
C TYR A 100 7.37 -12.54 20.70
N GLU A 101 6.47 -13.05 21.55
CA GLU A 101 6.76 -14.14 22.48
C GLU A 101 6.93 -15.44 21.70
N GLY A 102 5.99 -15.74 20.81
CA GLY A 102 6.08 -16.90 19.92
C GLY A 102 7.28 -16.82 18.97
N TYR A 103 7.57 -15.65 18.39
CA TYR A 103 8.76 -15.49 17.54
C TYR A 103 10.06 -15.74 18.33
N LEU A 104 10.15 -15.22 19.56
CA LEU A 104 11.30 -15.45 20.43
C LEU A 104 11.43 -16.93 20.81
N ALA A 105 10.31 -17.60 21.10
CA ALA A 105 10.29 -19.01 21.46
C ALA A 105 10.78 -19.92 20.32
N VAL A 106 10.32 -19.67 19.09
CA VAL A 106 10.73 -20.47 17.92
C VAL A 106 12.20 -20.23 17.57
N VAL A 107 12.67 -18.99 17.65
CA VAL A 107 14.08 -18.69 17.37
C VAL A 107 15.01 -19.33 18.41
N ASN A 108 14.56 -19.44 19.66
CA ASN A 108 15.30 -20.13 20.73
C ASN A 108 15.13 -21.66 20.70
N GLY A 109 14.31 -22.21 19.80
CA GLY A 109 14.04 -23.64 19.70
C GLY A 109 13.23 -24.20 20.87
N THR A 110 12.48 -23.36 21.58
CA THR A 110 11.61 -23.77 22.71
C THR A 110 10.18 -24.07 22.28
N GLU A 111 9.79 -23.66 21.07
CA GLU A 111 8.48 -23.91 20.51
C GLU A 111 8.57 -24.21 19.00
N GLU A 112 7.59 -24.94 18.48
CA GLU A 112 7.42 -25.22 17.06
C GLU A 112 6.29 -24.36 16.47
N PRO A 113 6.32 -24.05 15.16
CA PRO A 113 5.30 -23.22 14.52
C PRO A 113 3.90 -23.85 14.64
N ASN A 114 2.96 -23.13 15.26
CA ASN A 114 1.66 -23.65 15.70
C ASN A 114 0.45 -22.98 15.02
N ARG A 115 0.67 -21.90 14.25
CA ARG A 115 -0.37 -21.20 13.47
C ARG A 115 -0.02 -21.14 11.99
N GLU A 116 -1.03 -20.87 11.18
CA GLU A 116 -0.91 -20.69 9.73
C GLU A 116 -1.46 -19.34 9.30
N TYR A 117 -0.74 -18.67 8.41
CA TYR A 117 -1.15 -17.40 7.82
C TYR A 117 -1.31 -17.53 6.30
N GLY A 118 -2.02 -18.59 5.88
CA GLY A 118 -2.14 -19.01 4.48
C GLY A 118 -2.92 -18.04 3.58
N ARG A 119 -3.65 -17.04 4.12
CA ARG A 119 -4.46 -16.12 3.30
C ARG A 119 -3.64 -15.18 2.41
N TYR A 120 -2.40 -14.87 2.78
CA TYR A 120 -1.51 -13.99 1.99
C TYR A 120 -0.36 -14.78 1.34
N TRP A 121 0.24 -14.18 0.32
CA TRP A 121 1.43 -14.73 -0.35
C TRP A 121 2.72 -14.53 0.43
N HIS A 122 2.78 -13.52 1.30
CA HIS A 122 4.01 -13.12 1.99
C HIS A 122 5.17 -12.84 1.00
N GLY A 123 4.87 -12.25 -0.15
CA GLY A 123 5.85 -12.03 -1.21
C GLY A 123 7.02 -11.12 -0.83
N SER A 124 6.86 -10.31 0.23
CA SER A 124 7.95 -9.53 0.84
C SER A 124 9.10 -10.40 1.37
N LEU A 125 8.86 -11.69 1.63
CA LEU A 125 9.90 -12.66 2.01
C LEU A 125 10.99 -12.81 0.94
N VAL A 126 10.70 -12.50 -0.33
CA VAL A 126 11.70 -12.44 -1.41
C VAL A 126 12.80 -11.43 -1.09
N LEU A 127 12.47 -10.36 -0.37
CA LEU A 127 13.43 -9.35 0.08
C LEU A 127 13.94 -9.65 1.49
N ILE A 128 13.04 -10.05 2.40
CA ILE A 128 13.35 -10.13 3.83
C ILE A 128 14.32 -11.26 4.15
N ARG A 129 14.11 -12.49 3.66
CA ARG A 129 15.00 -13.62 4.01
C ARG A 129 16.44 -13.42 3.52
N PRO A 130 16.71 -12.99 2.27
CA PRO A 130 18.07 -12.66 1.86
C PRO A 130 18.71 -11.57 2.73
N LEU A 131 17.96 -10.53 3.09
CA LEU A 131 18.48 -9.44 3.92
C LEU A 131 18.74 -9.88 5.36
N LEU A 132 17.90 -10.77 5.93
CA LEU A 132 18.12 -11.37 7.25
C LEU A 132 19.39 -12.22 7.33
N MET A 133 20.00 -12.62 6.21
CA MET A 133 21.33 -13.24 6.26
C MET A 133 22.42 -12.24 6.68
N LEU A 134 22.18 -10.95 6.46
CA LEU A 134 23.18 -9.88 6.59
C LEU A 134 22.88 -8.95 7.76
N MET A 135 21.60 -8.67 8.03
CA MET A 135 21.18 -7.61 8.95
C MET A 135 19.85 -7.92 9.63
N HIS A 136 19.63 -7.33 10.81
CA HIS A 136 18.37 -7.47 11.56
C HIS A 136 17.28 -6.52 11.05
N ILE A 137 16.04 -6.73 11.47
CA ILE A 137 14.83 -6.04 11.00
C ILE A 137 14.92 -4.51 11.03
N GLY A 138 15.57 -3.92 12.04
CA GLY A 138 15.74 -2.48 12.16
C GLY A 138 16.49 -1.86 10.97
N THR A 139 17.58 -2.51 10.53
CA THR A 139 18.33 -2.08 9.34
C THR A 139 17.55 -2.32 8.06
N ILE A 140 16.79 -3.42 7.97
CA ILE A 140 15.93 -3.72 6.81
C ILE A 140 14.86 -2.63 6.64
N ARG A 141 14.18 -2.24 7.72
CA ARG A 141 13.23 -1.11 7.74
C ARG A 141 13.87 0.18 7.23
N PHE A 142 15.07 0.50 7.73
CA PHE A 142 15.80 1.68 7.29
C PHE A 142 16.10 1.66 5.78
N ILE A 143 16.62 0.56 5.24
CA ILE A 143 16.92 0.41 3.81
C ILE A 143 15.65 0.51 2.96
N CYS A 144 14.54 -0.06 3.42
CA CYS A 144 13.25 0.05 2.75
C CYS A 144 12.82 1.53 2.63
N GLY A 145 12.86 2.26 3.74
CA GLY A 145 12.58 3.70 3.78
C GLY A 145 13.48 4.51 2.84
N VAL A 146 14.81 4.28 2.89
CA VAL A 146 15.77 4.95 2.00
C VAL A 146 15.44 4.67 0.53
N THR A 147 15.16 3.43 0.18
CA THR A 147 14.86 3.02 -1.19
C THR A 147 13.60 3.69 -1.72
N ILE A 148 12.53 3.73 -0.91
CA ILE A 148 11.29 4.43 -1.26
C ILE A 148 11.58 5.92 -1.47
N MET A 149 12.31 6.57 -0.56
CA MET A 149 12.65 7.99 -0.68
C MET A 149 13.48 8.30 -1.92
N MET A 150 14.45 7.43 -2.27
CA MET A 150 15.24 7.57 -3.49
C MET A 150 14.38 7.44 -4.75
N LEU A 151 13.46 6.48 -4.80
CA LEU A 151 12.53 6.33 -5.93
C LEU A 151 11.64 7.56 -6.10
N GLN A 152 11.11 8.08 -4.99
CA GLN A 152 10.28 9.29 -5.00
C GLN A 152 11.05 10.52 -5.46
N ALA A 153 12.30 10.69 -5.00
CA ALA A 153 13.18 11.75 -5.47
C ALA A 153 13.50 11.60 -6.98
N GLY A 154 13.74 10.37 -7.45
CA GLY A 154 13.95 10.07 -8.87
C GLY A 154 12.73 10.41 -9.74
N ILE A 155 11.52 10.06 -9.28
CA ILE A 155 10.25 10.42 -9.94
C ILE A 155 10.11 11.94 -10.05
N ALA A 156 10.29 12.67 -8.94
CA ALA A 156 10.20 14.13 -8.94
C ALA A 156 11.25 14.77 -9.87
N PHE A 157 12.49 14.26 -9.85
CA PHE A 157 13.55 14.71 -10.73
C PHE A 157 13.18 14.52 -12.21
N ILE A 158 12.69 13.34 -12.60
CA ILE A 158 12.27 13.07 -13.98
C ILE A 158 11.12 14.00 -14.39
N LEU A 159 10.12 14.20 -13.52
CA LEU A 159 9.01 15.12 -13.79
C LEU A 159 9.49 16.57 -14.04
N ILE A 160 10.45 17.05 -13.25
CA ILE A 160 11.06 18.37 -13.44
C ILE A 160 11.79 18.43 -14.79
N ARG A 161 12.55 17.38 -15.15
CA ARG A 161 13.22 17.29 -16.46
C ARG A 161 12.25 17.25 -17.63
N MET A 162 11.05 16.70 -17.42
CA MET A 162 9.93 16.72 -18.37
C MET A 162 9.16 18.05 -18.39
N LYS A 163 9.64 19.09 -17.71
CA LYS A 163 8.97 20.41 -17.56
C LYS A 163 7.60 20.32 -16.88
N LYS A 164 7.38 19.30 -16.05
CA LYS A 164 6.17 19.11 -15.22
C LYS A 164 6.41 19.54 -13.76
N THR A 165 7.17 20.62 -13.56
CA THR A 165 7.64 21.07 -12.23
C THR A 165 6.50 21.32 -11.24
N ALA A 166 5.41 21.94 -11.67
CA ALA A 166 4.24 22.19 -10.82
C ALA A 166 3.64 20.90 -10.25
N PHE A 167 3.45 19.90 -11.11
CA PHE A 167 2.97 18.60 -10.70
C PHE A 167 3.97 17.88 -9.78
N ALA A 168 5.28 17.98 -10.05
CA ALA A 168 6.32 17.42 -9.18
C ALA A 168 6.28 18.02 -7.75
N ILE A 169 6.03 19.32 -7.62
CA ILE A 169 5.88 19.98 -6.31
C ILE A 169 4.64 19.47 -5.60
N CYS A 170 3.50 19.37 -6.29
CA CYS A 170 2.26 18.83 -5.72
C CYS A 170 2.42 17.37 -5.27
N TRP A 171 3.16 16.58 -6.04
CA TRP A 171 3.52 15.20 -5.71
C TRP A 171 4.36 15.10 -4.43
N LEU A 172 5.40 15.92 -4.30
CA LEU A 172 6.25 15.95 -3.11
C LEU A 172 5.50 16.45 -1.87
N LEU A 173 4.62 17.44 -2.03
CA LEU A 173 3.73 17.90 -0.97
C LEU A 173 2.80 16.77 -0.49
N ALA A 174 2.20 16.04 -1.44
CA ALA A 174 1.36 14.90 -1.11
C ALA A 174 2.12 13.78 -0.41
N LEU A 175 3.35 13.49 -0.85
CA LEU A 175 4.24 12.53 -0.19
C LEU A 175 4.51 12.94 1.26
N LEU A 176 4.83 14.22 1.50
CA LEU A 176 5.11 14.74 2.84
C LEU A 176 3.88 14.58 3.76
N LEU A 177 2.69 14.90 3.26
CA LEU A 177 1.43 14.84 4.01
C LEU A 177 0.97 13.41 4.33
N VAL A 178 1.52 12.39 3.65
CA VAL A 178 1.30 10.99 4.03
C VAL A 178 2.36 10.45 4.99
N HIS A 179 3.23 11.32 5.53
CA HIS A 179 4.20 11.03 6.59
C HIS A 179 5.20 9.91 6.18
N PRO A 180 6.09 10.18 5.20
CA PRO A 180 6.93 9.15 4.58
C PRO A 180 8.05 8.64 5.52
N TRP A 181 8.32 9.34 6.62
CA TRP A 181 9.24 8.85 7.66
C TRP A 181 8.78 7.55 8.31
N MET A 182 7.48 7.21 8.24
CA MET A 182 6.96 5.97 8.80
C MET A 182 7.42 4.73 8.03
N PHE A 183 7.91 4.88 6.79
CA PHE A 183 8.53 3.78 6.03
C PHE A 183 9.85 3.28 6.65
N PHE A 184 10.48 4.11 7.49
CA PHE A 184 11.68 3.72 8.24
C PHE A 184 11.34 2.99 9.54
N ALA A 185 10.07 3.01 9.95
CA ALA A 185 9.60 2.44 11.22
C ALA A 185 8.87 1.12 11.03
N SER A 186 8.13 0.90 9.93
CA SER A 186 7.39 -0.36 9.70
C SER A 186 7.57 -0.83 8.26
N LEU A 187 7.97 -2.09 8.06
CA LEU A 187 8.10 -2.69 6.72
C LEU A 187 6.73 -2.88 6.08
N GLU A 188 5.74 -3.25 6.89
CA GLU A 188 4.37 -3.42 6.45
C GLU A 188 3.83 -2.20 5.69
N TYR A 189 4.22 -0.99 6.10
CA TYR A 189 3.78 0.23 5.44
C TYR A 189 4.49 0.47 4.10
N GLY A 190 5.64 -0.16 3.91
CA GLY A 190 6.58 0.08 2.83
C GLY A 190 6.43 -0.84 1.62
N THR A 191 5.98 -2.09 1.77
CA THR A 191 6.01 -3.09 0.67
C THR A 191 5.14 -2.69 -0.52
N ALA A 192 3.88 -2.34 -0.28
CA ALA A 192 2.97 -1.86 -1.32
C ALA A 192 3.40 -0.50 -1.87
N PHE A 193 3.88 0.40 -1.00
CA PHE A 193 4.33 1.73 -1.39
C PHE A 193 5.61 1.69 -2.24
N LEU A 194 6.53 0.77 -1.93
CA LEU A 194 7.74 0.49 -2.71
C LEU A 194 7.35 -0.04 -4.09
N THR A 195 6.41 -0.97 -4.16
CA THR A 195 5.87 -1.49 -5.42
C THR A 195 5.22 -0.38 -6.23
N ALA A 196 4.42 0.48 -5.60
CA ALA A 196 3.81 1.64 -6.24
C ALA A 196 4.84 2.64 -6.77
N SER A 197 5.90 2.89 -6.00
CA SER A 197 7.01 3.77 -6.38
C SER A 197 7.79 3.21 -7.57
N ALA A 198 8.09 1.91 -7.55
CA ALA A 198 8.76 1.24 -8.67
C ALA A 198 7.87 1.23 -9.93
N ALA A 199 6.57 0.95 -9.80
CA ALA A 199 5.61 0.98 -10.89
C ALA A 199 5.48 2.40 -11.50
N ALA A 200 5.41 3.42 -10.65
CA ALA A 200 5.37 4.83 -11.04
C ALA A 200 6.63 5.24 -11.83
N LEU A 201 7.81 4.87 -11.33
CA LEU A 201 9.07 5.11 -12.04
C LEU A 201 9.11 4.36 -13.39
N ALA A 202 8.71 3.09 -13.40
CA ALA A 202 8.66 2.29 -14.62
C ALA A 202 7.71 2.89 -15.67
N MET A 203 6.58 3.48 -15.26
CA MET A 203 5.66 4.19 -16.15
C MET A 203 6.32 5.43 -16.79
N LEU A 204 7.10 6.20 -16.02
CA LEU A 204 7.84 7.35 -16.55
C LEU A 204 8.91 6.93 -17.57
N LEU A 205 9.58 5.80 -17.33
CA LEU A 205 10.65 5.29 -18.20
C LEU A 205 10.12 4.51 -19.41
N LYS A 206 8.85 4.11 -19.39
CA LYS A 206 8.22 3.38 -20.49
C LYS A 206 8.17 4.27 -21.74
N LYS A 207 8.33 3.68 -22.92
CA LYS A 207 8.24 4.39 -24.22
C LYS A 207 6.84 4.37 -24.83
N ASP A 208 6.12 3.27 -24.67
CA ASP A 208 4.77 3.10 -25.23
C ASP A 208 3.72 3.37 -24.14
N HIS A 209 3.12 4.56 -24.18
CA HIS A 209 2.07 4.97 -23.26
C HIS A 209 0.65 4.72 -23.80
N THR A 210 0.50 4.03 -24.93
CA THR A 210 -0.82 3.65 -25.45
C THR A 210 -1.48 2.57 -24.60
N ASP A 211 -2.81 2.40 -24.70
CA ASP A 211 -3.54 1.34 -24.00
C ASP A 211 -2.96 -0.05 -24.31
N THR A 212 -2.44 -0.27 -25.53
CA THR A 212 -1.83 -1.55 -25.93
C THR A 212 -0.58 -1.86 -25.12
N GLY A 213 0.24 -0.85 -24.80
CA GLY A 213 1.44 -1.00 -24.00
C GLY A 213 1.17 -0.95 -22.48
N THR A 214 0.17 -0.19 -22.04
CA THR A 214 -0.11 0.04 -20.62
C THR A 214 -0.99 -1.06 -20.00
N MET A 215 -1.95 -1.63 -20.74
CA MET A 215 -2.82 -2.68 -20.21
C MET A 215 -2.04 -3.94 -19.73
N PRO A 216 -1.08 -4.51 -20.49
CA PRO A 216 -0.26 -5.61 -20.00
C PRO A 216 0.60 -5.23 -18.79
N PHE A 217 1.10 -3.99 -18.77
CA PHE A 217 1.88 -3.46 -17.65
C PHE A 217 1.03 -3.43 -16.38
N PHE A 218 -0.16 -2.84 -16.42
CA PHE A 218 -1.04 -2.77 -15.25
C PHE A 218 -1.51 -4.14 -14.78
N ALA A 219 -1.76 -5.08 -15.69
CA ALA A 219 -2.07 -6.46 -15.33
C ALA A 219 -0.92 -7.15 -14.56
N MET A 220 0.32 -6.97 -15.01
CA MET A 220 1.50 -7.43 -14.28
C MET A 220 1.63 -6.77 -12.90
N ILE A 221 1.40 -5.46 -12.80
CA ILE A 221 1.45 -4.75 -11.51
C ILE A 221 0.35 -5.25 -10.56
N GLY A 222 -0.84 -5.60 -11.07
CA GLY A 222 -1.89 -6.26 -10.29
C GLY A 222 -1.42 -7.57 -9.66
N VAL A 223 -0.77 -8.44 -10.44
CA VAL A 223 -0.16 -9.69 -9.96
C VAL A 223 0.84 -9.40 -8.83
N ILE A 224 1.79 -8.51 -9.08
CA ILE A 224 2.85 -8.17 -8.10
C ILE A 224 2.23 -7.59 -6.83
N THR A 225 1.17 -6.79 -6.96
CA THR A 225 0.50 -6.19 -5.79
C THR A 225 -0.10 -7.26 -4.90
N CYS A 226 -0.91 -8.17 -5.45
CA CYS A 226 -1.49 -9.27 -4.66
C CYS A 226 -0.42 -10.18 -4.03
N PHE A 227 0.74 -10.30 -4.66
CA PHE A 227 1.86 -11.09 -4.16
C PHE A 227 2.53 -10.47 -2.93
N VAL A 228 2.74 -9.15 -2.90
CA VAL A 228 3.53 -8.49 -1.86
C VAL A 228 2.72 -7.82 -0.76
N ASP A 229 1.46 -7.51 -1.02
CA ASP A 229 0.65 -6.64 -0.16
C ASP A 229 -0.25 -7.43 0.82
N PHE A 230 -0.57 -6.76 1.92
CA PHE A 230 -1.37 -7.22 3.06
C PHE A 230 -2.63 -6.35 3.27
N LEU A 231 -3.15 -5.78 2.18
CA LEU A 231 -4.21 -4.78 2.17
C LEU A 231 -3.78 -3.48 2.87
N THR A 232 -2.60 -2.95 2.56
CA THR A 232 -2.12 -1.71 3.16
C THR A 232 -2.48 -0.48 2.33
N THR A 233 -1.72 -0.24 1.26
CA THR A 233 -1.89 0.85 0.31
C THR A 233 -1.88 0.33 -1.12
N GLU A 234 -2.46 -0.86 -1.32
CA GLU A 234 -2.47 -1.59 -2.58
C GLU A 234 -2.94 -0.77 -3.77
N THR A 235 -3.90 0.13 -3.54
CA THR A 235 -4.43 0.99 -4.60
C THR A 235 -3.37 1.90 -5.20
N LEU A 236 -2.33 2.27 -4.44
CA LEU A 236 -1.25 3.13 -4.95
C LEU A 236 -0.47 2.48 -6.09
N THR A 237 -0.40 1.15 -6.15
CA THR A 237 0.30 0.44 -7.23
C THR A 237 -0.40 0.64 -8.58
N PHE A 238 -1.69 0.97 -8.57
CA PHE A 238 -2.43 1.44 -9.73
C PHE A 238 -2.44 2.97 -9.83
N THR A 239 -2.84 3.67 -8.77
CA THR A 239 -3.20 5.09 -8.85
C THR A 239 -2.01 6.00 -9.14
N LEU A 240 -0.82 5.71 -8.58
CA LEU A 240 0.39 6.48 -8.83
C LEU A 240 0.88 6.38 -10.30
N PRO A 241 1.12 5.18 -10.86
CA PRO A 241 1.47 5.08 -12.28
C PRO A 241 0.36 5.55 -13.21
N MET A 242 -0.93 5.37 -12.86
CA MET A 242 -2.03 5.89 -13.68
C MET A 242 -2.07 7.42 -13.68
N LEU A 243 -1.83 8.06 -12.53
CA LEU A 243 -1.74 9.52 -12.47
C LEU A 243 -0.58 10.05 -13.32
N LEU A 244 0.59 9.40 -13.27
CA LEU A 244 1.72 9.77 -14.11
C LEU A 244 1.41 9.57 -15.60
N LEU A 245 0.74 8.48 -15.97
CA LEU A 245 0.27 8.25 -17.35
C LEU A 245 -0.63 9.40 -17.84
N LEU A 246 -1.56 9.88 -17.02
CA LEU A 246 -2.43 11.02 -17.34
C LEU A 246 -1.63 12.33 -17.50
N VAL A 247 -0.62 12.57 -16.65
CA VAL A 247 0.25 13.76 -16.75
C VAL A 247 1.17 13.73 -17.98
N ILE A 248 1.66 12.54 -18.36
CA ILE A 248 2.47 12.32 -19.56
C ILE A 248 1.63 12.59 -20.80
N ARG A 249 0.43 11.99 -20.87
CA ARG A 249 -0.47 12.08 -22.03
C ARG A 249 -1.47 13.23 -21.94
N MET A 250 -1.15 14.25 -21.14
CA MET A 250 -2.02 15.38 -20.85
C MET A 250 -2.42 16.20 -22.09
N SER A 251 -1.65 16.10 -23.18
CA SER A 251 -1.94 16.73 -24.47
C SER A 251 -2.75 15.85 -25.43
N GLU A 252 -3.03 14.60 -25.05
CA GLU A 252 -3.80 13.63 -25.84
C GLU A 252 -5.21 13.48 -25.26
N ASP A 253 -6.18 12.99 -26.05
CA ASP A 253 -7.57 12.76 -25.60
C ASP A 253 -7.70 11.48 -24.75
N VAL A 254 -6.79 11.31 -23.79
CA VAL A 254 -6.67 10.13 -22.94
C VAL A 254 -7.56 10.33 -21.73
N GLY A 255 -8.83 10.04 -21.97
CA GLY A 255 -9.87 10.20 -20.97
C GLY A 255 -10.07 8.97 -20.08
N ILE A 256 -11.17 9.05 -19.34
CA ILE A 256 -11.73 8.04 -18.43
C ILE A 256 -11.63 6.60 -18.93
N VAL A 257 -11.80 6.37 -20.23
CA VAL A 257 -11.75 5.03 -20.84
C VAL A 257 -10.41 4.34 -20.60
N SER A 258 -9.29 5.09 -20.65
CA SER A 258 -7.96 4.51 -20.39
C SER A 258 -7.79 4.13 -18.92
N VAL A 259 -8.30 4.96 -17.99
CA VAL A 259 -8.34 4.64 -16.55
C VAL A 259 -9.11 3.34 -16.32
N ILE A 260 -10.29 3.19 -16.92
CA ILE A 260 -11.14 2.00 -16.77
C ILE A 260 -10.44 0.75 -17.32
N LYS A 261 -9.92 0.79 -18.56
CA LYS A 261 -9.27 -0.37 -19.18
C LYS A 261 -8.06 -0.84 -18.37
N ASN A 262 -7.18 0.09 -17.99
CA ASN A 262 -5.99 -0.22 -17.21
C ASN A 262 -6.35 -0.69 -15.80
N GLY A 263 -7.38 -0.10 -15.17
CA GLY A 263 -7.90 -0.53 -13.87
C GLY A 263 -8.47 -1.95 -13.91
N ILE A 264 -9.23 -2.29 -14.95
CA ILE A 264 -9.73 -3.67 -15.16
C ILE A 264 -8.56 -4.64 -15.32
N CYS A 265 -7.54 -4.29 -16.12
CA CYS A 265 -6.36 -5.13 -16.29
C CYS A 265 -5.60 -5.36 -14.98
N TRP A 266 -5.38 -4.30 -14.19
CA TRP A 266 -4.78 -4.40 -12.86
C TRP A 266 -5.59 -5.31 -11.95
N MET A 267 -6.92 -5.14 -11.92
CA MET A 267 -7.82 -5.96 -11.10
C MET A 267 -7.78 -7.43 -11.51
N ILE A 268 -7.83 -7.73 -12.82
CA ILE A 268 -7.72 -9.11 -13.33
C ILE A 268 -6.38 -9.72 -12.90
N GLY A 269 -5.27 -9.00 -13.02
CA GLY A 269 -3.96 -9.47 -12.56
C GLY A 269 -3.93 -9.80 -11.07
N TYR A 270 -4.48 -8.90 -10.25
CA TYR A 270 -4.61 -9.11 -8.80
C TYR A 270 -5.43 -10.37 -8.49
N LEU A 271 -6.63 -10.49 -9.06
CA LEU A 271 -7.53 -11.63 -8.82
C LEU A 271 -6.93 -12.95 -9.30
N MET A 272 -6.23 -12.98 -10.43
CA MET A 272 -5.58 -14.20 -10.92
C MET A 272 -4.47 -14.69 -9.99
N MET A 273 -3.70 -13.76 -9.42
CA MET A 273 -2.68 -14.11 -8.42
C MET A 273 -3.31 -14.59 -7.11
N PHE A 274 -4.44 -14.02 -6.70
CA PHE A 274 -5.22 -14.51 -5.56
C PHE A 274 -5.79 -15.91 -5.79
N VAL A 275 -6.38 -16.18 -6.96
CA VAL A 275 -6.89 -17.51 -7.34
C VAL A 275 -5.77 -18.55 -7.36
N LEU A 276 -4.58 -18.20 -7.87
CA LEU A 276 -3.41 -19.08 -7.80
C LEU A 276 -3.06 -19.43 -6.35
N LYS A 277 -3.12 -18.46 -5.42
CA LYS A 277 -2.86 -18.73 -3.99
C LYS A 277 -3.81 -19.77 -3.45
N LEU A 278 -5.12 -19.61 -3.69
CA LEU A 278 -6.14 -20.52 -3.20
C LEU A 278 -5.94 -21.94 -3.76
N GLY A 279 -5.61 -22.05 -5.05
CA GLY A 279 -5.29 -23.32 -5.69
C GLY A 279 -4.09 -24.02 -5.04
N LEU A 280 -2.98 -23.28 -4.85
CA LEU A 280 -1.77 -23.83 -4.21
C LEU A 280 -1.98 -24.15 -2.73
N LEU A 281 -2.74 -23.32 -2.00
CA LEU A 281 -3.06 -23.57 -0.59
C LEU A 281 -3.92 -24.81 -0.42
N THR A 282 -4.92 -25.00 -1.29
CA THR A 282 -5.74 -26.22 -1.31
C THR A 282 -4.86 -27.45 -1.54
N ALA A 283 -3.91 -27.38 -2.47
CA ALA A 283 -2.98 -28.48 -2.75
C ALA A 283 -2.00 -28.76 -1.59
N ALA A 284 -1.56 -27.72 -0.87
CA ALA A 284 -0.54 -27.82 0.17
C ALA A 284 -1.10 -28.14 1.58
N ALA A 285 -2.33 -27.70 1.88
CA ALA A 285 -2.91 -27.73 3.22
C ALA A 285 -4.34 -28.30 3.27
N GLY A 286 -4.97 -28.57 2.12
CA GLY A 286 -6.33 -29.08 2.03
C GLY A 286 -7.41 -28.00 1.92
N ALA A 287 -8.63 -28.42 1.58
CA ALA A 287 -9.75 -27.54 1.31
C ALA A 287 -10.24 -26.77 2.56
N ASP A 288 -10.17 -27.38 3.74
CA ASP A 288 -10.65 -26.77 4.99
C ASP A 288 -9.78 -25.57 5.40
N VAL A 289 -8.45 -25.71 5.32
CA VAL A 289 -7.50 -24.61 5.59
C VAL A 289 -7.68 -23.47 4.60
N MET A 290 -7.87 -23.80 3.31
CA MET A 290 -8.16 -22.80 2.28
C MET A 290 -9.47 -22.06 2.57
N LYS A 291 -10.53 -22.78 2.95
CA LYS A 291 -11.83 -22.17 3.28
C LYS A 291 -11.72 -21.22 4.47
N SER A 292 -11.05 -21.64 5.56
CA SER A 292 -10.80 -20.77 6.71
C SER A 292 -10.03 -19.50 6.31
N SER A 293 -8.98 -19.65 5.48
CA SER A 293 -8.19 -18.52 4.99
C SER A 293 -9.02 -17.56 4.12
N MET A 294 -9.96 -18.09 3.32
CA MET A 294 -10.87 -17.30 2.51
C MET A 294 -11.89 -16.55 3.38
N ASP A 295 -12.47 -17.21 4.39
CA ASP A 295 -13.44 -16.61 5.31
C ASP A 295 -12.81 -15.42 6.06
N GLU A 296 -11.56 -15.55 6.51
CA GLU A 296 -10.79 -14.45 7.10
C GLU A 296 -10.53 -13.29 6.12
N GLY A 297 -10.26 -13.60 4.85
CA GLY A 297 -10.09 -12.60 3.80
C GLY A 297 -11.39 -11.83 3.53
N LEU A 298 -12.50 -12.55 3.37
CA LEU A 298 -13.83 -11.97 3.14
C LEU A 298 -14.30 -11.14 4.34
N PHE A 299 -13.90 -11.50 5.56
CA PHE A 299 -14.16 -10.71 6.77
C PHE A 299 -13.63 -9.27 6.65
N ARG A 300 -12.62 -9.00 5.81
CA ARG A 300 -12.09 -7.64 5.60
C ARG A 300 -12.98 -6.73 4.75
N LEU A 301 -13.89 -7.27 3.95
CA LEU A 301 -14.83 -6.48 3.12
C LEU A 301 -15.86 -5.73 3.97
N GLY A 302 -16.31 -6.34 5.06
CA GLY A 302 -17.38 -5.76 5.88
C GLY A 302 -17.71 -6.54 7.14
N GLY A 303 -16.78 -7.39 7.60
CA GLY A 303 -16.93 -8.11 8.86
C GLY A 303 -17.13 -7.15 10.02
N GLU A 304 -17.69 -7.68 11.11
CA GLU A 304 -18.03 -6.90 12.29
C GLU A 304 -16.81 -6.18 12.85
N VAL A 305 -16.99 -4.90 13.16
CA VAL A 305 -16.04 -4.09 13.91
C VAL A 305 -16.57 -3.95 15.33
N ARG A 306 -15.71 -4.06 16.33
CA ARG A 306 -16.05 -3.88 17.75
C ARG A 306 -15.40 -2.63 18.32
N THR A 307 -16.00 -2.05 19.36
CA THR A 307 -15.49 -0.81 19.98
C THR A 307 -14.17 -0.99 20.72
N ALA A 308 -13.79 -2.22 21.04
CA ALA A 308 -12.51 -2.59 21.62
C ALA A 308 -12.07 -3.95 21.09
N ASN A 309 -10.78 -4.27 21.20
CA ASN A 309 -10.19 -5.52 20.74
C ASN A 309 -10.45 -6.70 21.71
N ILE A 310 -11.71 -6.87 22.12
CA ILE A 310 -12.19 -7.97 22.96
C ILE A 310 -13.53 -8.47 22.41
N SER A 311 -13.77 -9.78 22.49
CA SER A 311 -14.95 -10.43 21.92
C SER A 311 -16.28 -9.94 22.51
N THR A 312 -16.25 -9.45 23.75
CA THR A 312 -17.43 -8.95 24.48
C THR A 312 -17.77 -7.49 24.17
N ALA A 313 -16.91 -6.77 23.45
CA ALA A 313 -17.15 -5.37 23.13
C ALA A 313 -18.35 -5.21 22.17
N PRO A 314 -19.16 -4.15 22.33
CA PRO A 314 -20.26 -3.85 21.43
C PRO A 314 -19.84 -3.78 19.95
N VAL A 315 -20.68 -4.33 19.09
CA VAL A 315 -20.51 -4.23 17.64
C VAL A 315 -20.85 -2.80 17.19
N VAL A 316 -19.96 -2.23 16.39
CA VAL A 316 -20.15 -0.93 15.74
C VAL A 316 -21.19 -1.10 14.63
N GLY A 317 -22.28 -0.34 14.71
CA GLY A 317 -23.31 -0.38 13.66
C GLY A 317 -22.75 -0.03 12.28
N PHE A 318 -23.26 -0.68 11.23
CA PHE A 318 -22.74 -0.59 9.86
C PHE A 318 -22.53 0.84 9.34
N GLY A 319 -23.49 1.75 9.58
CA GLY A 319 -23.35 3.16 9.18
C GLY A 319 -22.17 3.87 9.87
N LYS A 320 -21.93 3.56 11.16
CA LYS A 320 -20.77 4.08 11.90
C LYS A 320 -19.47 3.46 11.37
N GLN A 321 -19.45 2.18 11.04
CA GLN A 321 -18.30 1.52 10.42
C GLN A 321 -17.94 2.15 9.07
N LEU A 322 -18.91 2.34 8.16
CA LEU A 322 -18.67 3.01 6.88
C LEU A 322 -18.14 4.44 7.06
N SER A 323 -18.77 5.21 7.95
CA SER A 323 -18.31 6.57 8.23
C SER A 323 -16.89 6.58 8.84
N GLY A 324 -16.61 5.68 9.79
CA GLY A 324 -15.32 5.55 10.47
C GLY A 324 -14.20 5.11 9.54
N ALA A 325 -14.48 4.21 8.60
CA ALA A 325 -13.53 3.82 7.57
C ALA A 325 -13.02 5.03 6.77
N VAL A 326 -13.84 6.07 6.58
CA VAL A 326 -13.41 7.31 5.93
C VAL A 326 -12.76 8.27 6.92
N TRP A 327 -13.45 8.66 8.00
CA TRP A 327 -12.95 9.74 8.85
C TRP A 327 -11.75 9.33 9.71
N HIS A 328 -11.57 8.06 10.08
CA HIS A 328 -10.35 7.60 10.74
C HIS A 328 -9.12 7.77 9.84
N ASN A 329 -9.26 7.45 8.55
CA ASN A 329 -8.18 7.65 7.56
C ASN A 329 -7.91 9.14 7.33
N LEU A 330 -8.95 9.99 7.31
CA LEU A 330 -8.76 11.43 7.26
C LEU A 330 -8.05 11.96 8.52
N ALA A 331 -8.36 11.43 9.70
CA ALA A 331 -7.77 11.86 10.97
C ALA A 331 -6.24 11.77 10.99
N CYS A 332 -5.68 10.78 10.28
CA CYS A 332 -4.24 10.60 10.13
C CYS A 332 -3.55 11.66 9.25
N LEU A 333 -4.29 12.48 8.50
CA LEU A 333 -3.73 13.61 7.75
C LEU A 333 -3.56 14.87 8.63
N TYR A 334 -4.09 14.84 9.85
CA TYR A 334 -4.08 15.94 10.80
C TYR A 334 -3.30 15.54 12.07
N PRO A 335 -2.82 16.50 12.87
CA PRO A 335 -2.16 16.22 14.15
C PRO A 335 -3.18 15.79 15.22
N THR A 336 -3.88 14.66 14.98
CA THR A 336 -4.94 14.14 15.85
C THR A 336 -4.31 13.25 16.95
N PRO A 337 -4.46 13.57 18.23
CA PRO A 337 -4.03 12.69 19.33
C PRO A 337 -4.84 11.39 19.36
N THR A 338 -4.18 10.29 19.72
CA THR A 338 -4.79 8.94 19.83
C THR A 338 -5.97 8.87 20.79
N GLY A 339 -5.92 9.62 21.90
CA GLY A 339 -7.00 9.68 22.89
C GLY A 339 -8.17 10.62 22.54
N GLU A 340 -8.05 11.42 21.48
CA GLU A 340 -8.98 12.51 21.17
C GLU A 340 -9.61 12.41 19.77
N MET A 341 -9.56 11.24 19.13
CA MET A 341 -10.15 11.03 17.81
C MET A 341 -11.66 11.35 17.82
N ARG A 342 -12.05 12.43 17.14
CA ARG A 342 -13.45 12.83 16.96
C ARG A 342 -13.71 13.17 15.48
N PRO A 343 -14.84 12.70 14.91
CA PRO A 343 -15.15 12.97 13.50
C PRO A 343 -15.32 14.46 13.22
N THR A 344 -15.94 15.23 14.13
CA THR A 344 -16.32 16.63 13.88
C THR A 344 -15.13 17.51 13.53
N GLY A 345 -14.04 17.46 14.30
CA GLY A 345 -12.86 18.30 14.06
C GLY A 345 -12.18 17.97 12.73
N VAL A 346 -11.99 16.68 12.47
CA VAL A 346 -11.40 16.16 11.23
C VAL A 346 -12.23 16.57 10.02
N LEU A 347 -13.54 16.34 10.06
CA LEU A 347 -14.45 16.66 8.95
C LEU A 347 -14.54 18.17 8.70
N ILE A 348 -14.59 19.01 9.75
CA ILE A 348 -14.56 20.47 9.60
C ILE A 348 -13.27 20.90 8.92
N ALA A 349 -12.11 20.43 9.39
CA ALA A 349 -10.82 20.76 8.79
C ALA A 349 -10.75 20.33 7.31
N THR A 350 -11.18 19.12 6.98
CA THR A 350 -11.23 18.62 5.60
C THR A 350 -12.15 19.46 4.73
N VAL A 351 -13.37 19.76 5.19
CA VAL A 351 -14.35 20.55 4.44
C VAL A 351 -13.85 21.99 4.25
N LEU A 352 -13.24 22.61 5.25
CA LEU A 352 -12.69 23.96 5.14
C LEU A 352 -11.55 24.02 4.12
N ILE A 353 -10.61 23.07 4.15
CA ILE A 353 -9.51 22.99 3.17
C ILE A 353 -10.07 22.80 1.75
N ALA A 354 -11.03 21.89 1.59
CA ALA A 354 -11.70 21.66 0.32
C ALA A 354 -12.42 22.93 -0.18
N ALA A 355 -13.22 23.56 0.69
CA ALA A 355 -13.98 24.77 0.39
C ALA A 355 -13.06 25.93 0.00
N ILE A 356 -11.97 26.18 0.75
CA ILE A 356 -10.98 27.21 0.42
C ILE A 356 -10.38 26.96 -0.96
N GLY A 357 -9.98 25.71 -1.25
CA GLY A 357 -9.43 25.33 -2.55
C GLY A 357 -10.42 25.55 -3.70
N PHE A 358 -11.66 25.09 -3.55
CA PHE A 358 -12.69 25.24 -4.58
C PHE A 358 -13.14 26.69 -4.74
N VAL A 359 -13.22 27.48 -3.67
CA VAL A 359 -13.51 28.92 -3.74
C VAL A 359 -12.38 29.65 -4.45
N ALA A 360 -11.12 29.34 -4.14
CA ALA A 360 -9.98 29.93 -4.86
C ALA A 360 -10.05 29.63 -6.37
N VAL A 361 -10.37 28.39 -6.75
CA VAL A 361 -10.58 28.02 -8.16
C VAL A 361 -11.78 28.75 -8.75
N TYR A 362 -12.92 28.78 -8.07
CA TYR A 362 -14.11 29.48 -8.55
C TYR A 362 -13.84 30.96 -8.84
N LEU A 363 -13.10 31.63 -7.96
CA LEU A 363 -12.79 33.06 -8.09
C LEU A 363 -11.71 33.37 -9.14
N LEU A 364 -10.79 32.44 -9.40
CA LEU A 364 -9.57 32.73 -10.16
C LEU A 364 -9.42 31.91 -11.45
N HIS A 365 -10.27 30.92 -11.69
CA HIS A 365 -10.19 30.12 -12.92
C HIS A 365 -10.49 30.97 -14.15
N ASP A 366 -9.83 30.59 -15.26
CA ASP A 366 -10.15 31.10 -16.59
C ASP A 366 -10.93 30.02 -17.33
N ARG A 367 -10.26 28.90 -17.63
CA ARG A 367 -10.88 27.70 -18.19
C ARG A 367 -10.33 26.45 -17.52
N ILE A 368 -11.24 25.63 -17.00
CA ILE A 368 -10.90 24.34 -16.40
C ILE A 368 -10.81 23.29 -17.52
N ASP A 369 -9.68 22.60 -17.58
CA ASP A 369 -9.52 21.43 -18.46
C ASP A 369 -10.21 20.20 -17.85
N VAL A 370 -11.52 20.11 -18.07
CA VAL A 370 -12.33 18.99 -17.57
C VAL A 370 -11.85 17.64 -18.13
N LYS A 371 -11.33 17.61 -19.36
CA LYS A 371 -10.83 16.38 -19.98
C LYS A 371 -9.63 15.82 -19.23
N MET A 372 -8.80 16.69 -18.66
CA MET A 372 -7.68 16.32 -17.80
C MET A 372 -8.12 15.97 -16.38
N PHE A 373 -8.89 16.85 -15.74
CA PHE A 373 -9.18 16.74 -14.31
C PHE A 373 -10.26 15.72 -13.97
N LEU A 374 -11.15 15.38 -14.90
CA LEU A 374 -12.15 14.33 -14.68
C LEU A 374 -11.52 12.94 -14.49
N PRO A 375 -10.65 12.42 -15.40
CA PRO A 375 -9.98 11.14 -15.16
C PRO A 375 -9.03 11.19 -13.96
N MET A 376 -8.34 12.31 -13.70
CA MET A 376 -7.53 12.46 -12.48
C MET A 376 -8.39 12.39 -11.22
N GLY A 377 -9.56 13.03 -11.23
CA GLY A 377 -10.54 12.98 -10.14
C GLY A 377 -11.05 11.56 -9.89
N MET A 378 -11.31 10.77 -10.94
CA MET A 378 -11.67 9.35 -10.77
C MET A 378 -10.56 8.57 -10.05
N VAL A 379 -9.30 8.77 -10.44
CA VAL A 379 -8.15 8.14 -9.78
C VAL A 379 -8.02 8.61 -8.32
N ALA A 380 -8.25 9.90 -8.07
CA ALA A 380 -8.21 10.51 -6.74
C ALA A 380 -9.29 9.97 -5.78
N MET A 381 -10.40 9.44 -6.30
CA MET A 381 -11.49 8.87 -5.50
C MET A 381 -11.32 7.39 -5.17
N LEU A 382 -10.42 6.68 -5.84
CA LEU A 382 -10.19 5.24 -5.60
C LEU A 382 -9.81 4.88 -4.15
N PRO A 383 -8.99 5.67 -3.41
CA PRO A 383 -8.73 5.39 -2.00
C PRO A 383 -10.01 5.34 -1.16
N TYR A 384 -10.96 6.25 -1.39
CA TYR A 384 -12.22 6.29 -0.64
C TYR A 384 -13.16 5.16 -1.02
N LEU A 385 -13.22 4.80 -2.32
CA LEU A 385 -13.95 3.61 -2.74
C LEU A 385 -13.40 2.37 -2.03
N ARG A 386 -12.08 2.24 -1.96
CA ARG A 386 -11.41 1.17 -1.22
C ARG A 386 -11.77 1.22 0.27
N PHE A 387 -11.76 2.39 0.90
CA PHE A 387 -12.14 2.50 2.32
C PHE A 387 -13.54 1.99 2.60
N LEU A 388 -14.48 2.19 1.68
CA LEU A 388 -15.85 1.69 1.82
C LEU A 388 -15.96 0.19 1.53
N VAL A 389 -15.29 -0.29 0.48
CA VAL A 389 -15.31 -1.72 0.08
C VAL A 389 -14.60 -2.61 1.09
N LEU A 390 -13.53 -2.10 1.72
CA LEU A 390 -12.78 -2.77 2.79
C LEU A 390 -13.03 -2.05 4.11
N SER A 391 -14.30 -1.79 4.44
CA SER A 391 -14.67 -0.94 5.58
C SER A 391 -14.20 -1.48 6.93
N ASN A 392 -14.24 -2.80 7.13
CA ASN A 392 -13.70 -3.43 8.33
C ASN A 392 -12.21 -3.12 8.48
N HIS A 393 -11.45 -3.42 7.43
CA HIS A 393 -10.00 -3.26 7.46
C HIS A 393 -9.59 -1.78 7.55
N SER A 394 -10.24 -0.91 6.77
CA SER A 394 -9.94 0.53 6.73
C SER A 394 -10.34 1.24 8.02
N TYR A 395 -11.35 0.74 8.74
CA TYR A 395 -11.74 1.26 10.06
C TYR A 395 -10.71 0.93 11.13
N LEU A 396 -10.18 -0.31 11.12
CA LEU A 396 -9.25 -0.82 12.14
C LEU A 396 -7.80 -0.40 11.89
N HIS A 397 -7.36 -0.46 10.62
CA HIS A 397 -5.98 -0.22 10.21
C HIS A 397 -5.78 1.14 9.52
N PHE A 398 -6.61 2.12 9.89
CA PHE A 398 -6.61 3.46 9.32
C PHE A 398 -5.24 4.15 9.38
N PHE A 399 -4.45 3.90 10.43
CA PHE A 399 -3.10 4.41 10.63
C PHE A 399 -2.06 3.83 9.63
N ILE A 400 -2.45 2.83 8.85
CA ILE A 400 -1.69 2.26 7.73
C ILE A 400 -2.25 2.78 6.41
N THR A 401 -3.57 2.60 6.23
CA THR A 401 -4.25 2.72 4.95
C THR A 401 -4.42 4.16 4.47
N TYR A 402 -4.34 5.14 5.38
CA TYR A 402 -4.55 6.56 5.04
C TYR A 402 -3.55 7.08 4.00
N ARG A 403 -2.36 6.45 3.91
CA ARG A 403 -1.30 6.82 2.95
C ARG A 403 -1.74 6.63 1.49
N ALA A 404 -2.77 5.82 1.23
CA ALA A 404 -3.40 5.72 -0.08
C ALA A 404 -3.94 7.07 -0.60
N GLN A 405 -4.23 8.03 0.29
CA GLN A 405 -4.72 9.37 -0.04
C GLN A 405 -3.65 10.26 -0.68
N MET A 406 -2.39 9.82 -0.79
CA MET A 406 -1.34 10.57 -1.51
C MET A 406 -1.83 11.03 -2.90
N VAL A 407 -2.52 10.16 -3.63
CA VAL A 407 -3.01 10.50 -4.97
C VAL A 407 -4.12 11.56 -4.93
N THR A 408 -5.02 11.50 -3.95
CA THR A 408 -6.07 12.50 -3.76
C THR A 408 -5.47 13.87 -3.48
N ILE A 409 -4.49 13.91 -2.57
CA ILE A 409 -3.82 15.15 -2.17
C ILE A 409 -3.06 15.75 -3.36
N ALA A 410 -2.32 14.93 -4.13
CA ALA A 410 -1.58 15.38 -5.30
C ALA A 410 -2.51 15.97 -6.38
N VAL A 411 -3.63 15.30 -6.68
CA VAL A 411 -4.61 15.76 -7.66
C VAL A 411 -5.30 17.04 -7.19
N PHE A 412 -5.72 17.11 -5.92
CA PHE A 412 -6.36 18.30 -5.37
C PHE A 412 -5.44 19.52 -5.37
N ALA A 413 -4.19 19.35 -4.92
CA ALA A 413 -3.18 20.41 -4.94
C ALA A 413 -2.88 20.87 -6.38
N PHE A 414 -2.74 19.93 -7.32
CA PHE A 414 -2.48 20.26 -8.72
C PHE A 414 -3.67 20.96 -9.39
N TYR A 415 -4.91 20.55 -9.06
CA TYR A 415 -6.12 21.20 -9.52
C TYR A 415 -6.20 22.66 -9.06
N ILE A 416 -5.93 22.94 -7.79
CA ILE A 416 -5.88 24.32 -7.28
C ILE A 416 -4.74 25.10 -7.94
N TYR A 417 -3.57 24.49 -8.09
CA TYR A 417 -2.43 25.16 -8.70
C TYR A 417 -2.75 25.61 -10.13
N GLU A 418 -3.20 24.70 -10.99
CA GLU A 418 -3.44 25.00 -12.41
C GLU A 418 -4.60 25.98 -12.62
N ASN A 419 -5.66 25.88 -11.81
CA ASN A 419 -6.89 26.63 -12.02
C ASN A 419 -7.04 27.86 -11.12
N ALA A 420 -6.12 28.11 -10.18
CA ALA A 420 -6.14 29.32 -9.34
C ALA A 420 -4.76 29.96 -9.23
N ILE A 421 -3.81 29.28 -8.58
CA ILE A 421 -2.52 29.86 -8.20
C ILE A 421 -1.72 30.31 -9.43
N ARG A 422 -1.72 29.50 -10.49
CA ARG A 422 -1.02 29.82 -11.75
C ARG A 422 -1.49 31.13 -12.38
N GLN A 423 -2.75 31.50 -12.20
CA GLN A 423 -3.32 32.73 -12.78
C GLN A 423 -2.84 33.99 -12.05
N ILE A 424 -2.52 33.86 -10.76
CA ILE A 424 -1.90 34.93 -9.96
C ILE A 424 -0.42 35.10 -10.35
N ILE A 425 0.27 33.99 -10.60
CA ILE A 425 1.72 33.98 -10.86
C ILE A 425 2.07 34.35 -12.31
N LYS A 426 1.14 34.21 -13.27
CA LYS A 426 1.36 34.69 -14.64
C LYS A 426 1.69 36.19 -14.59
N PRO A 427 2.79 36.65 -15.19
CA PRO A 427 2.99 38.08 -15.36
C PRO A 427 1.79 38.63 -16.13
N VAL A 428 1.18 39.68 -15.60
CA VAL A 428 0.20 40.50 -16.32
C VAL A 428 0.92 41.05 -17.53
N ASN A 429 0.85 40.35 -18.66
CA ASN A 429 1.27 40.89 -19.94
C ASN A 429 0.22 41.93 -20.34
N GLY A 430 0.41 43.14 -19.82
CA GLY A 430 -0.46 44.27 -20.07
C GLY A 430 -0.04 45.48 -19.25
N VAL A 431 0.84 46.30 -19.83
CA VAL A 431 1.19 47.69 -19.43
C VAL A 431 2.15 47.74 -18.22
N ILE A 432 3.37 48.27 -18.33
CA ILE A 432 3.70 49.70 -18.52
C ILE A 432 4.96 49.89 -19.40
N VAL A 433 4.74 50.71 -20.44
CA VAL A 433 5.62 51.62 -21.23
C VAL A 433 7.06 51.19 -21.55
#